data_AF-A0AAD8A187-F1
#
_entry.id   AF-A0AAD8A187-F1
#
_cell.length_a   1.000
_cell.length_b   1.000
_cell.length_c   1.000
_cell.angle_alpha   90.00
_cell.angle_beta   90.00
_cell.angle_gamma   90.00
#
_symmetry.space_group_name_H-M   'P 1'
#
loop_
_entity.id
_entity.type
_entity.pdbx_description
1 polymer ?
#
loop_
_entity_poly.entity_id
_entity_poly.type
_entity_poly.pdbx_seq_one_letter_code
_entity_poly.pdbx_strand_id
1 'polypeptide(L)' 'ALRDYVYTVYEEVHGVATNGSNRRIDIIAFRPSSKIGMILDPTIRFETKWPT' A
#
# COMPACT_ATOMS: atom_id res chain seq x y z
N ALA A 1 3.05 -12.45 -8.43
CA ALA A 1 1.90 -13.09 -7.75
C ALA A 1 0.61 -12.30 -7.98
N LEU A 2 0.31 -11.18 -7.29
CA LEU A 2 -1.01 -10.51 -7.43
C LEU A 2 -1.30 -9.96 -8.83
N ARG A 3 -0.29 -9.39 -9.50
CA ARG A 3 -0.40 -8.93 -10.90
C ARG A 3 -0.78 -10.06 -11.86
N ASP A 4 -0.41 -11.30 -11.53
CA ASP A 4 -0.69 -12.50 -12.32
C ASP A 4 -2.15 -12.99 -12.17
N TYR A 5 -2.88 -12.47 -11.18
CA TYR A 5 -4.28 -12.82 -10.87
C TYR A 5 -5.29 -11.74 -11.27
N VAL A 6 -4.98 -10.93 -12.30
CA VAL A 6 -5.87 -9.86 -12.84
C VAL A 6 -6.11 -8.72 -11.84
N TYR A 7 -5.20 -8.51 -10.89
CA TYR A 7 -5.22 -7.33 -10.02
C TYR A 7 -4.42 -6.19 -10.66
N THR A 8 -4.99 -4.99 -10.59
CA THR A 8 -4.23 -3.75 -10.72
C THR A 8 -3.51 -3.50 -9.41
N VAL A 9 -2.19 -3.34 -9.47
CA VAL A 9 -1.32 -3.22 -8.30
C VAL A 9 -0.51 -1.93 -8.39
N TYR A 10 -0.60 -1.10 -7.35
CA TYR A 10 0.22 0.09 -7.14
C TYR A 10 1.10 -0.12 -5.90
N GLU A 11 2.35 0.32 -5.99
CA GLU A 11 3.35 0.23 -4.93
C GLU A 11 3.73 1.65 -4.46
N GLU A 12 4.12 1.79 -3.19
CA GLU A 12 4.58 3.04 -2.57
C GLU A 12 3.63 4.23 -2.76
N VAL A 13 2.34 4.00 -2.49
CA VAL A 13 1.30 5.00 -2.70
C VAL A 13 1.26 5.99 -1.54
N HIS A 14 1.32 7.29 -1.86
CA HIS A 14 1.04 8.35 -0.89
C HIS A 14 -0.47 8.50 -0.73
N GLY A 15 -0.98 8.23 0.47
CA GLY A 15 -2.38 8.32 0.82
C GLY A 15 -2.67 9.44 1.82
N VAL A 16 -3.86 10.03 1.72
CA VAL A 16 -4.39 10.95 2.72
C VAL A 16 -5.49 10.24 3.49
N ALA A 17 -5.33 10.19 4.80
CA ALA A 17 -6.31 9.64 5.71
C ALA A 17 -7.54 10.53 5.86
N THR A 18 -8.64 9.97 6.37
CA THR A 18 -9.86 10.74 6.66
C THR A 18 -9.66 11.86 7.68
N ASN A 19 -8.66 11.73 8.56
CA ASN A 19 -8.26 12.78 9.51
C ASN A 19 -7.21 13.75 8.95
N GLY A 20 -6.92 13.70 7.64
CA GLY A 20 -5.94 14.55 6.97
C GLY A 20 -4.48 14.13 7.18
N SER A 21 -4.20 13.04 7.90
CA SER A 21 -2.82 12.58 8.08
C SER A 21 -2.25 11.98 6.79
N ASN A 22 -1.00 12.30 6.49
CA ASN A 22 -0.26 11.63 5.43
C ASN A 22 0.07 10.20 5.86
N ARG A 23 -0.18 9.23 4.98
CA ARG A 23 0.21 7.83 5.18
C ARG A 23 0.89 7.32 3.92
N ARG A 24 1.91 6.49 4.10
CA ARG A 24 2.53 5.75 3.00
C ARG A 24 2.00 4.34 3.03
N ILE A 25 1.34 3.94 1.95
CA ILE A 25 0.83 2.59 1.75
C ILE A 25 1.84 1.84 0.90
N ASP A 26 2.30 0.68 1.38
CA ASP A 26 3.29 -0.09 0.64
C ASP A 26 2.70 -0.67 -0.64
N ILE A 27 1.53 -1.32 -0.58
CA ILE A 27 0.87 -1.88 -1.77
C ILE A 27 -0.66 -1.69 -1.72
N ILE A 28 -1.24 -1.24 -2.83
CA ILE A 28 -2.68 -1.28 -3.11
C ILE A 28 -2.92 -2.27 -4.24
N ALA A 29 -3.79 -3.25 -4.02
CA ALA A 29 -4.21 -4.20 -5.04
C ALA A 29 -5.73 -4.23 -5.15
N PHE A 30 -6.28 -4.01 -6.34
CA PHE A 30 -7.72 -4.13 -6.59
C PHE A 30 -7.99 -4.78 -7.93
N ARG A 31 -9.17 -5.39 -8.05
CA ARG A 31 -9.62 -6.01 -9.30
C ARG A 31 -10.62 -5.06 -9.96
N PRO A 32 -10.36 -4.48 -11.15
CA PRO A 32 -11.24 -3.47 -11.75
C PRO A 32 -12.69 -3.92 -11.96
N SER A 33 -12.90 -5.22 -12.19
CA SER A 33 -14.22 -5.84 -12.36
C SER A 33 -14.95 -6.14 -11.04
N SER A 34 -14.35 -5.83 -9.89
CA SER A 34 -14.89 -6.10 -8.56
C SER A 34 -14.84 -4.85 -7.69
N LYS A 35 -15.71 -4.78 -6.68
CA LYS A 35 -15.67 -3.73 -5.65
C LYS A 35 -14.73 -4.07 -4.49
N ILE A 36 -13.91 -5.11 -4.64
CA ILE A 36 -12.97 -5.58 -3.62
C ILE A 36 -11.57 -5.07 -3.93
N GLY A 37 -11.00 -4.36 -2.97
CA GLY A 37 -9.60 -3.93 -2.96
C GLY A 37 -8.95 -4.34 -1.64
N MET A 38 -7.62 -4.44 -1.67
CA MET A 38 -6.78 -4.80 -0.53
C MET A 38 -5.69 -3.74 -0.39
N ILE A 39 -5.41 -3.37 0.85
CA ILE A 39 -4.24 -2.60 1.24
C ILE A 39 -3.31 -3.55 1.97
N LEU A 40 -2.09 -3.70 1.48
CA LEU A 40 -1.05 -4.51 2.12
C LEU A 40 0.02 -3.54 2.63
N ASP A 41 0.14 -3.46 3.95
CA ASP A 41 1.06 -2.58 4.65
C ASP A 41 1.74 -3.38 5.77
N PRO A 42 2.90 -4.03 5.51
CA PRO A 42 3.63 -4.75 6.53
C PRO A 42 3.95 -3.83 7.72
N THR A 43 3.37 -4.17 8.87
CA THR A 43 3.40 -3.37 10.10
C THR A 43 4.80 -3.24 10.71
N ILE A 44 5.75 -4.09 10.32
CA ILE A 44 7.14 -4.02 10.77
C ILE A 44 7.98 -3.36 9.68
N ARG A 45 8.34 -2.09 9.91
CA ARG A 45 9.33 -1.37 9.11
C ARG A 45 10.62 -1.29 9.92
N PHE A 46 11.70 -1.88 9.41
CA PHE A 46 13.02 -1.69 9.99
C PHE A 46 13.52 -0.31 9.58
N GLU A 47 13.35 0.69 10.45
CA GLU A 47 14.00 1.97 10.29
C GLU A 47 15.48 1.82 10.58
N THR A 48 16.30 1.88 9.54
CA THR A 48 17.74 1.99 9.68
C THR A 48 18.06 3.45 10.01
N LYS A 49 18.06 3.81 11.31
CA LYS A 49 18.59 5.10 11.75
C LYS A 49 20.09 5.12 11.53
N TRP A 50 20.58 6.02 10.66
CA TRP A 50 22.01 6.30 10.62
C TRP A 50 22.39 6.99 11.95
N PRO A 51 23.49 6.58 12.60
CA PRO A 51 24.00 7.33 13.73
C PRO A 51 24.44 8.70 13.22
N THR A 52 23.69 9.74 13.60
CA THR A 52 24.12 11.14 13.52
C THR A 52 25.14 11.43 14.61
#